data_AF-A0A0C2BS67-F1
#
_entry.id   AF-A0A0C2BS67-F1
#
_cell.length_a   1.000
_cell.length_b   1.000
_cell.length_c   1.000
_cell.angle_alpha   90.00
_cell.angle_beta   90.00
_cell.angle_gamma   90.00
#
_symmetry.space_group_name_H-M   'P 1'
#
loop_
_entity.id
_entity.type
_entity.pdbx_description
1 polymer ?
#
loop_
_entity_poly.entity_id
_entity_poly.type
_entity_poly.pdbx_seq_one_letter_code
_entity_poly.pdbx_strand_id
1 'polypeptide(L)'
;MDAGAMLVFLSESPVTLHQWHKAEVWRTGKGILMKVDRQSWVESQLLSIGAPLTQPGMLYIGGYEGALPHHLAMVSGFHGCVKKIRLNGKAVVLRAGSGQHVRECGMDPCALAACPRTCTSSNDDFICMCEWPKITGDTLNMEMNVKLNNITDEDGSPKSQLLAFSGENGITGDFFRLLITSDRAVQVMMNLGSGLVSLTHPTQLIPNRWTRVEVMFAENYALASLWKTQKPLPADNEISLKRRQVTLSVNDATPITTMAPGDSEQLNVYKGLFIGGMPPDAQHLDGFRGCIESIEIGSVVLDHPKLATSAINIQDCDL
;
A
#
# COMPACT_ATOMS: atom_id res chain seq x y z
N MET A 1 -32.61 22.31 4.83
CA MET A 1 -31.88 21.60 5.89
C MET A 1 -30.59 22.36 6.08
N ASP A 2 -30.48 23.14 7.15
CA ASP A 2 -29.32 23.99 7.40
C ASP A 2 -28.06 23.13 7.51
N ALA A 3 -27.13 23.32 6.58
CA ALA A 3 -25.76 22.89 6.75
C ALA A 3 -25.20 23.68 7.94
N GLY A 4 -25.16 23.08 9.12
CA GLY A 4 -24.55 23.69 10.30
C GLY A 4 -23.13 24.12 9.95
N ALA A 5 -22.82 25.40 10.11
CA ALA A 5 -21.50 25.94 9.81
C ALA A 5 -20.43 25.20 10.62
N MET A 6 -19.47 24.58 9.93
CA MET A 6 -18.31 23.95 10.54
C MET A 6 -17.37 25.04 11.05
N LEU A 7 -16.95 24.94 12.30
CA LEU A 7 -15.92 25.78 12.88
C LEU A 7 -14.61 24.97 12.95
N VAL A 8 -13.57 25.43 12.24
CA VAL A 8 -12.22 24.86 12.35
C VAL A 8 -11.43 25.67 13.37
N PHE A 9 -10.77 24.97 14.27
CA PHE A 9 -10.00 25.57 15.35
C PHE A 9 -8.52 25.22 15.22
N LEU A 10 -7.69 26.25 15.10
CA LEU A 10 -6.24 26.11 14.96
C LEU A 10 -5.56 26.56 16.25
N SER A 11 -4.46 25.89 16.59
CA SER A 11 -3.59 26.35 17.67
C SER A 11 -2.94 27.69 17.31
N GLU A 12 -2.49 28.44 18.32
CA GLU A 12 -1.80 29.72 18.13
C GLU A 12 -0.54 29.56 17.25
N SER A 13 0.15 28.43 17.39
CA SER A 13 1.30 28.09 16.58
C SER A 13 1.31 26.61 16.19
N PRO A 14 1.96 26.25 15.07
CA PRO A 14 2.12 24.86 14.65
C PRO A 14 2.83 24.02 15.70
N VAL A 15 2.49 22.74 15.75
CA VAL A 15 3.23 21.74 16.55
C VAL A 15 4.53 21.36 15.85
N THR A 16 5.51 20.93 16.63
CA THR A 16 6.77 20.40 16.11
C THR A 16 6.68 18.88 15.94
N LEU A 17 7.42 18.34 14.98
CA LEU A 17 7.47 16.89 14.78
C LEU A 17 8.38 16.23 15.82
N HIS A 18 8.13 14.94 16.09
CA HIS A 18 8.92 14.09 16.99
C HIS A 18 9.00 14.60 18.45
N GLN A 19 8.03 15.41 18.87
CA GLN A 19 7.92 15.91 20.24
C GLN A 19 6.55 15.64 20.84
N TRP A 20 6.52 15.52 22.17
CA TRP A 20 5.26 15.34 22.91
C TRP A 20 4.56 16.68 23.09
N HIS A 21 3.34 16.75 22.59
CA HIS A 21 2.45 17.90 22.78
C HIS A 21 1.26 17.56 23.68
N LYS A 22 0.77 18.55 24.42
CA LYS A 22 -0.46 18.45 25.22
C LYS A 22 -1.53 19.38 24.63
N ALA A 23 -2.51 18.79 23.94
CA ALA A 23 -3.70 19.51 23.50
C ALA A 23 -4.77 19.50 24.61
N GLU A 24 -5.38 20.67 24.86
CA GLU A 24 -6.48 20.82 25.81
C GLU A 24 -7.62 21.55 25.11
N VAL A 25 -8.80 20.92 25.08
CA VAL A 25 -10.02 21.48 24.48
C VAL A 25 -11.10 21.55 25.54
N TRP A 26 -11.72 22.71 25.67
CA TRP A 26 -12.82 22.97 26.60
C TRP A 26 -13.99 23.55 25.84
N ARG A 27 -15.19 23.12 26.21
CA ARG A 27 -16.42 23.70 25.70
C ARG A 27 -17.36 23.98 26.85
N THR A 28 -17.93 25.18 26.89
CA THR A 28 -19.00 25.54 27.82
C THR A 28 -20.05 26.36 27.07
N GLY A 29 -21.26 25.80 26.94
CA GLY A 29 -22.32 26.41 26.13
C GLY A 29 -21.91 26.57 24.66
N LYS A 30 -21.84 27.82 24.21
CA LYS A 30 -21.36 28.19 22.86
C LYS A 30 -19.84 28.41 22.81
N GLY A 31 -19.19 28.69 23.93
CA GLY A 31 -17.77 29.01 24.00
C GLY A 31 -16.90 27.76 23.89
N ILE A 32 -15.85 27.85 23.09
CA ILE A 32 -14.83 26.82 22.89
C ILE A 32 -13.48 27.47 23.16
N LEU A 33 -12.66 26.79 23.97
CA LEU A 33 -11.29 27.16 24.25
C LEU A 33 -10.38 26.00 23.86
N MET A 34 -9.28 26.31 23.19
CA MET A 34 -8.25 25.34 22.87
C MET A 34 -6.88 25.94 23.18
N LYS A 35 -5.98 25.09 23.65
CA LYS A 35 -4.55 25.40 23.64
C LYS A 35 -3.73 24.15 23.39
N VAL A 36 -2.52 24.36 22.92
CA VAL A 36 -1.50 23.33 22.80
C VAL A 36 -0.29 23.75 23.63
N ASP A 37 0.16 22.87 24.51
CA ASP A 37 1.28 23.10 25.43
C ASP A 37 1.09 24.31 26.34
N ARG A 38 1.99 25.30 26.19
CA ARG A 38 2.00 26.57 26.94
C ARG A 38 1.56 27.75 26.07
N GLN A 39 1.02 27.48 24.88
CA GLN A 39 0.43 28.51 24.03
C GLN A 39 -0.74 29.20 24.75
N SER A 40 -1.04 30.40 24.30
CA SER A 40 -2.21 31.17 24.73
C SER A 40 -3.49 30.40 24.38
N TRP A 41 -4.54 30.63 25.17
CA TRP A 41 -5.85 30.10 24.82
C TRP A 41 -6.35 30.76 23.54
N VAL A 42 -6.73 29.93 22.57
CA VAL A 42 -7.50 30.36 21.42
C VAL A 42 -8.97 30.22 21.79
N GLU A 43 -9.76 31.26 21.55
CA GLU A 43 -11.18 31.31 21.93
C GLU A 43 -12.08 31.47 20.70
N SER A 44 -13.23 30.80 20.70
CA SER A 44 -14.27 31.02 19.70
C SER A 44 -15.63 30.58 20.20
N GLN A 45 -16.63 30.86 19.37
CA GLN A 45 -18.01 30.68 19.71
C GLN A 45 -18.78 30.05 18.56
N LEU A 46 -19.59 29.05 18.89
CA LEU A 46 -20.54 28.46 17.96
C LEU A 46 -21.69 29.43 17.67
N LEU A 47 -22.16 29.44 16.42
CA LEU A 47 -23.33 30.25 16.02
C LEU A 47 -24.59 29.82 16.80
N SER A 48 -24.80 28.51 16.91
CA SER A 48 -25.93 27.90 17.61
C SER A 48 -25.50 26.67 18.44
N ILE A 49 -26.33 26.30 19.41
CA ILE A 49 -26.20 25.03 20.14
C ILE A 49 -27.28 24.12 19.59
N GLY A 50 -26.88 23.00 18.98
CA GLY A 50 -27.82 21.95 18.57
C GLY A 50 -28.48 21.27 19.78
N ALA A 51 -29.53 20.49 19.55
CA ALA A 51 -30.13 19.67 20.60
C ALA A 51 -29.06 18.77 21.25
N PRO A 52 -29.17 18.47 22.56
CA PRO A 52 -28.30 17.50 23.21
C PRO A 52 -28.33 16.17 22.44
N LEU A 53 -27.20 15.46 22.40
CA LEU A 53 -27.16 14.12 21.85
C LEU A 53 -28.18 13.25 22.59
N THR A 54 -29.11 12.66 21.85
CA THR A 54 -30.15 11.78 22.40
C THR A 54 -29.60 10.42 22.82
N GLN A 55 -28.45 10.03 22.29
CA GLN A 55 -27.73 8.80 22.64
C GLN A 55 -26.22 9.07 22.73
N PRO A 56 -25.47 8.36 23.62
CA PRO A 56 -24.02 8.44 23.68
C PRO A 56 -23.40 7.96 22.35
N GLY A 57 -22.53 8.77 21.75
CA GLY A 57 -21.75 8.37 20.58
C GLY A 57 -20.51 7.56 20.95
N MET A 58 -19.93 6.88 19.96
CA MET A 58 -18.64 6.20 20.08
C MET A 58 -17.49 7.22 19.93
N LEU A 59 -16.43 7.05 20.73
CA LEU A 59 -15.21 7.84 20.63
C LEU A 59 -14.17 7.09 19.80
N TYR A 60 -13.75 7.70 18.70
CA TYR A 60 -12.66 7.20 17.86
C TYR A 60 -11.42 8.05 18.09
N ILE A 61 -10.26 7.40 18.18
CA ILE A 61 -8.97 8.04 18.44
C ILE A 61 -7.99 7.47 17.43
N GLY A 62 -7.28 8.34 16.71
CA GLY A 62 -6.34 7.95 15.68
C GLY A 62 -6.95 7.84 14.28
N GLY A 63 -8.16 7.30 14.14
CA GLY A 63 -8.83 7.18 12.83
C GLY A 63 -10.26 6.64 12.94
N TYR A 64 -10.97 6.59 11.80
CA TYR A 64 -12.32 6.07 11.67
C TYR A 64 -12.48 5.36 10.33
N GLU A 65 -13.02 4.14 10.32
CA GLU A 65 -13.15 3.28 9.12
C GLU A 65 -14.52 3.39 8.41
N GLY A 66 -15.38 4.32 8.83
CA GLY A 66 -16.64 4.61 8.15
C GLY A 66 -16.56 5.87 7.29
N ALA A 67 -17.62 6.14 6.52
CA ALA A 67 -17.73 7.37 5.74
C ALA A 67 -17.70 8.59 6.66
N LEU A 68 -16.74 9.48 6.42
CA LEU A 68 -16.69 10.76 7.11
C LEU A 68 -17.65 11.73 6.41
N PRO A 69 -18.22 12.71 7.12
CA PRO A 69 -18.94 13.79 6.46
C PRO A 69 -18.05 14.43 5.39
N HIS A 70 -18.62 14.82 4.24
CA HIS A 70 -17.86 15.36 3.09
C HIS A 70 -16.85 16.47 3.44
N HIS A 71 -17.13 17.25 4.48
CA HIS A 71 -16.25 18.33 4.97
C HIS A 71 -15.06 17.85 5.82
N LEU A 72 -15.03 16.57 6.24
CA LEU A 72 -13.93 15.88 6.94
C LEU A 72 -13.25 14.82 6.06
N ALA A 73 -13.77 14.53 4.86
CA ALA A 73 -13.29 13.47 3.96
C ALA A 73 -11.82 13.64 3.50
N MET A 74 -11.23 14.83 3.67
CA MET A 74 -9.83 15.11 3.34
C MET A 74 -8.84 14.80 4.48
N VAL A 75 -9.32 14.38 5.67
CA VAL A 75 -8.46 14.14 6.84
C VAL A 75 -8.05 12.66 6.88
N SER A 76 -6.75 12.39 6.73
CA SER A 76 -6.19 11.06 6.95
C SER A 76 -6.10 10.72 8.45
N GLY A 77 -5.99 9.43 8.76
CA GLY A 77 -5.74 8.98 10.13
C GLY A 77 -4.44 9.55 10.70
N PHE A 78 -4.41 9.74 12.01
CA PHE A 78 -3.25 10.18 12.77
C PHE A 78 -2.18 9.09 12.80
N HIS A 79 -0.95 9.48 12.45
CA HIS A 79 0.23 8.66 12.57
C HIS A 79 1.17 9.26 13.61
N GLY A 80 1.40 8.54 14.70
CA GLY A 80 2.27 8.96 15.79
C GLY A 80 1.84 8.39 17.13
N CYS A 81 2.31 9.03 18.21
CA CYS A 81 2.14 8.53 19.57
C CYS A 81 1.10 9.31 20.38
N VAL A 82 0.18 8.60 21.02
CA VAL A 82 -0.85 9.17 21.90
C VAL A 82 -0.74 8.60 23.31
N LYS A 83 -0.75 9.46 24.33
CA LYS A 83 -0.80 9.04 25.74
C LYS A 83 -1.66 9.97 26.59
N LYS A 84 -2.07 9.49 27.76
CA LYS A 84 -2.76 10.27 28.81
C LYS A 84 -4.05 10.95 28.34
N ILE A 85 -4.90 10.20 27.65
CA ILE A 85 -6.20 10.69 27.18
C ILE A 85 -7.14 10.87 28.36
N ARG A 86 -7.76 12.05 28.46
CA ARG A 86 -8.79 12.35 29.46
C ARG A 86 -10.01 12.95 28.80
N LEU A 87 -11.18 12.37 29.08
CA LEU A 87 -12.47 12.88 28.64
C LEU A 87 -13.25 13.31 29.87
N ASN A 88 -13.61 14.60 29.94
CA ASN A 88 -14.32 15.19 31.08
C ASN A 88 -13.69 14.84 32.44
N GLY A 89 -12.36 14.92 32.52
CA GLY A 89 -11.58 14.59 33.71
C GLY A 89 -11.35 13.09 33.97
N LYS A 90 -12.04 12.19 33.27
CA LYS A 90 -11.85 10.74 33.42
C LYS A 90 -10.78 10.23 32.46
N ALA A 91 -9.87 9.40 32.95
CA ALA A 91 -8.85 8.77 32.11
C ALA A 91 -9.51 7.74 31.18
N VAL A 92 -9.14 7.77 29.91
CA VAL A 92 -9.52 6.75 28.92
C VAL A 92 -8.36 5.75 28.85
N VAL A 93 -8.65 4.48 29.15
CA VAL A 93 -7.68 3.39 29.05
C VAL A 93 -7.75 2.81 27.64
N LEU A 94 -6.65 2.92 26.90
CA LEU A 94 -6.48 2.24 25.63
C LEU A 94 -6.13 0.78 25.92
N ARG A 95 -6.91 -0.16 25.40
CA ARG A 95 -6.63 -1.61 25.54
C ARG A 95 -5.89 -2.10 24.30
N ALA A 96 -4.85 -2.91 24.52
CA ALA A 96 -4.16 -3.63 23.45
C ALA A 96 -5.17 -4.48 22.67
N GLY A 97 -5.12 -4.41 21.33
CA GLY A 97 -6.01 -5.16 20.43
C GLY A 97 -7.35 -4.51 20.08
N SER A 98 -7.68 -3.32 20.63
CA SER A 98 -8.92 -2.59 20.27
C SER A 98 -8.75 -1.63 19.08
N GLY A 99 -7.56 -1.59 18.46
CA GLY A 99 -7.27 -0.73 17.32
C GLY A 99 -6.47 -1.47 16.25
N GLN A 100 -6.75 -1.18 14.99
CA GLN A 100 -5.94 -1.63 13.86
C GLN A 100 -4.69 -0.74 13.75
N HIS A 101 -3.53 -1.33 13.51
CA HIS A 101 -2.25 -0.61 13.37
C HIS A 101 -1.80 0.20 14.60
N VAL A 102 -2.13 -0.25 15.83
CA VAL A 102 -1.71 0.40 17.09
C VAL A 102 -0.61 -0.42 17.77
N ARG A 103 0.48 0.25 18.16
CA ARG A 103 1.61 -0.34 18.90
C ARG A 103 2.05 0.56 20.06
N GLU A 104 2.79 -0.01 21.01
CA GLU A 104 3.40 0.76 22.10
C GLU A 104 4.50 1.68 21.56
N CYS A 105 4.53 2.91 22.07
CA CYS A 105 5.46 3.93 21.61
C CYS A 105 6.84 3.79 22.25
N GLY A 106 7.89 4.11 21.49
CA GLY A 106 9.27 4.03 21.97
C GLY A 106 9.82 2.60 22.06
N MET A 107 9.06 1.60 21.60
CA MET A 107 9.61 0.31 21.24
C MET A 107 10.40 0.46 19.94
N ASP A 108 11.57 -0.16 19.86
CA ASP A 108 12.27 -0.26 18.57
C ASP A 108 11.35 -0.97 17.57
N PRO A 109 10.94 -0.30 16.48
CA PRO A 109 10.13 -0.91 15.44
C PRO A 109 10.72 -2.24 14.93
N CYS A 110 12.06 -2.37 14.96
CA CYS A 110 12.78 -3.57 14.57
C CYS A 110 12.75 -4.70 15.59
N ALA A 111 12.54 -4.41 16.89
CA ALA A 111 12.51 -5.44 17.93
C ALA A 111 11.28 -6.36 17.83
N LEU A 112 10.21 -5.89 17.17
CA LEU A 112 9.02 -6.68 16.84
C LEU A 112 8.97 -7.10 15.37
N ALA A 113 9.86 -6.55 14.53
CA ALA A 113 9.91 -6.89 13.13
C ALA A 113 10.53 -8.28 12.96
N ALA A 114 9.77 -9.22 12.40
CA ALA A 114 10.28 -10.52 11.99
C ALA A 114 11.10 -10.41 10.69
N CYS A 115 12.05 -9.47 10.62
CA CYS A 115 12.88 -9.28 9.43
C CYS A 115 13.84 -10.48 9.25
N PRO A 116 14.12 -10.89 8.01
CA PRO A 116 14.91 -12.09 7.74
C PRO A 116 16.42 -11.85 7.91
N ARG A 117 16.89 -10.60 7.85
CA ARG A 117 18.30 -10.24 8.04
C ARG A 117 18.51 -8.98 8.87
N THR A 118 18.38 -7.82 8.23
CA THR A 118 18.65 -6.52 8.85
C THR A 118 17.38 -5.70 8.87
N CYS A 119 17.24 -4.88 9.90
CA CYS A 119 16.11 -3.98 10.05
C CYS A 119 16.63 -2.57 10.32
N THR A 120 15.99 -1.58 9.72
CA THR A 120 16.25 -0.17 10.01
C THR A 120 14.96 0.52 10.39
N SER A 121 14.99 1.32 11.45
CA SER A 121 13.83 2.12 11.86
C SER A 121 13.84 3.49 11.18
N SER A 122 12.69 3.94 10.67
CA SER A 122 12.48 5.30 10.16
C SER A 122 11.13 5.83 10.65
N ASN A 123 11.11 7.00 11.30
CA ASN A 123 9.90 7.66 11.81
C ASN A 123 8.96 6.74 12.62
N ASP A 124 9.50 6.06 13.63
CA ASP A 124 8.79 5.07 14.45
C ASP A 124 8.24 3.86 13.66
N ASP A 125 8.62 3.68 12.40
CA ASP A 125 8.33 2.50 11.58
C ASP A 125 9.57 1.66 11.30
N PHE A 126 9.39 0.42 10.84
CA PHE A 126 10.51 -0.46 10.48
C PHE A 126 10.56 -0.74 8.99
N ILE A 127 11.78 -0.87 8.48
CA ILE A 127 12.09 -1.29 7.11
C ILE A 127 12.94 -2.54 7.22
N CYS A 128 12.46 -3.67 6.67
CA CYS A 128 13.27 -4.86 6.56
C CYS A 128 14.23 -4.72 5.37
N MET A 129 15.52 -4.68 5.68
CA MET A 129 16.61 -4.73 4.72
C MET A 129 16.82 -6.19 4.32
N CYS A 130 16.01 -6.63 3.36
CA CYS A 130 16.16 -7.93 2.71
C CYS A 130 17.14 -7.81 1.54
N GLU A 131 17.87 -8.89 1.24
CA GLU A 131 18.49 -9.05 -0.08
C GLU A 131 17.36 -9.31 -1.08
N TRP A 132 16.79 -8.22 -1.59
CA TRP A 132 15.82 -8.27 -2.67
C TRP A 132 16.42 -9.03 -3.84
N PRO A 133 15.69 -9.96 -4.47
CA PRO A 133 16.03 -10.33 -5.83
C PRO A 133 15.96 -9.03 -6.62
N LYS A 134 17.14 -8.53 -6.98
CA LYS A 134 17.22 -7.44 -7.93
C LYS A 134 16.49 -7.96 -9.17
N ILE A 135 15.41 -7.28 -9.57
CA ILE A 135 14.80 -7.52 -10.87
C ILE A 135 15.78 -6.90 -11.88
N THR A 136 16.89 -7.60 -12.06
CA THR A 136 18.00 -7.20 -12.89
C THR A 136 18.39 -8.39 -13.73
N GLY A 137 18.42 -8.17 -15.03
CA GLY A 137 18.79 -9.18 -16.00
C GLY A 137 17.70 -9.41 -17.04
N ASP A 138 17.82 -10.57 -17.68
CA ASP A 138 17.09 -10.88 -18.91
C ASP A 138 15.73 -11.51 -18.64
N THR A 139 15.40 -11.88 -17.39
CA THR A 139 14.19 -12.67 -17.06
C THR A 139 13.51 -12.20 -15.77
N LEU A 140 12.17 -12.22 -15.75
CA LEU A 140 11.35 -12.11 -14.53
C LEU A 140 10.45 -13.34 -14.48
N ASN A 141 10.44 -14.04 -13.35
CA ASN A 141 9.43 -15.06 -13.07
C ASN A 141 8.82 -14.71 -11.72
N MET A 142 7.63 -14.10 -11.72
CA MET A 142 6.96 -13.64 -10.52
C MET A 142 5.63 -14.37 -10.34
N GLU A 143 5.42 -14.97 -9.17
CA GLU A 143 4.13 -15.53 -8.73
C GLU A 143 3.67 -14.80 -7.46
N MET A 144 2.38 -14.49 -7.36
CA MET A 144 1.75 -13.93 -6.17
C MET A 144 0.43 -14.62 -5.86
N ASN A 145 0.26 -15.06 -4.62
CA ASN A 145 -1.01 -15.58 -4.12
C ASN A 145 -1.72 -14.49 -3.32
N VAL A 146 -2.80 -13.92 -3.88
CA VAL A 146 -3.48 -12.73 -3.34
C VAL A 146 -4.96 -12.97 -3.08
N LYS A 147 -5.51 -12.33 -2.05
CA LYS A 147 -6.93 -12.31 -1.72
C LYS A 147 -7.39 -10.86 -1.63
N LEU A 148 -8.15 -10.41 -2.63
CA LEU A 148 -8.66 -9.04 -2.70
C LEU A 148 -9.79 -8.82 -1.68
N ASN A 149 -9.77 -7.74 -0.92
CA ASN A 149 -10.91 -7.37 -0.08
C ASN A 149 -11.99 -6.65 -0.90
N ASN A 150 -13.25 -6.78 -0.51
CA ASN A 150 -14.34 -6.06 -1.18
C ASN A 150 -14.36 -4.59 -0.74
N ILE A 151 -13.62 -3.74 -1.45
CA ILE A 151 -13.44 -2.33 -1.10
C ILE A 151 -14.00 -1.47 -2.21
N THR A 152 -14.86 -0.54 -1.81
CA THR A 152 -15.45 0.50 -2.64
C THR A 152 -15.09 1.85 -2.02
N ASP A 153 -14.94 2.88 -2.86
CA ASP A 153 -14.75 4.26 -2.40
C ASP A 153 -15.96 4.77 -1.60
N GLU A 154 -15.89 5.98 -1.03
CA GLU A 154 -17.05 6.60 -0.34
C GLU A 154 -18.28 6.74 -1.25
N ASP A 155 -18.08 6.81 -2.57
CA ASP A 155 -19.13 6.83 -3.61
C ASP A 155 -19.54 5.42 -4.10
N GLY A 156 -19.00 4.35 -3.51
CA GLY A 156 -19.28 2.97 -3.91
C GLY A 156 -18.52 2.51 -5.17
N SER A 157 -17.71 3.37 -5.78
CA SER A 157 -16.97 3.04 -6.99
C SER A 157 -15.72 2.19 -6.70
N PRO A 158 -15.42 1.16 -7.50
CA PRO A 158 -14.22 0.36 -7.30
C PRO A 158 -12.99 1.10 -7.86
N LYS A 159 -11.85 1.00 -7.15
CA LYS A 159 -10.60 1.66 -7.51
C LYS A 159 -9.53 0.69 -7.99
N SER A 160 -8.62 1.22 -8.79
CA SER A 160 -7.40 0.51 -9.14
C SER A 160 -6.44 0.51 -7.96
N GLN A 161 -5.78 -0.62 -7.72
CA GLN A 161 -4.92 -0.87 -6.58
C GLN A 161 -3.54 -1.34 -7.04
N LEU A 162 -2.49 -0.68 -6.55
CA LEU A 162 -1.11 -1.03 -6.88
C LEU A 162 -0.66 -2.24 -6.04
N LEU A 163 -0.41 -3.35 -6.72
CA LEU A 163 0.02 -4.60 -6.07
C LEU A 163 1.55 -4.67 -5.96
N ALA A 164 2.27 -4.39 -7.03
CA ALA A 164 3.72 -4.37 -7.02
C ALA A 164 4.28 -3.32 -7.98
N PHE A 165 5.39 -2.70 -7.58
CA PHE A 165 6.07 -1.68 -8.37
C PHE A 165 7.58 -1.79 -8.20
N SER A 166 8.31 -1.59 -9.28
CA SER A 166 9.77 -1.44 -9.26
C SER A 166 10.12 -0.45 -10.36
N GLY A 167 10.91 0.58 -10.07
CA GLY A 167 11.30 1.56 -11.08
C GLY A 167 12.59 2.29 -10.75
N GLU A 168 13.33 2.70 -11.79
CA GLU A 168 14.57 3.45 -11.60
C GLU A 168 14.30 4.90 -11.18
N ASN A 169 13.36 5.59 -11.85
CA ASN A 169 12.97 6.98 -11.55
C ASN A 169 11.43 7.11 -11.57
N GLY A 170 10.74 6.26 -10.83
CA GLY A 170 9.30 6.12 -10.96
C GLY A 170 8.95 5.51 -12.32
N ILE A 171 8.07 6.15 -13.09
CA ILE A 171 7.60 5.66 -14.39
C ILE A 171 8.31 6.28 -15.60
N THR A 172 9.29 7.17 -15.38
CA THR A 172 9.97 7.92 -16.46
C THR A 172 11.18 7.19 -17.04
N GLY A 173 11.67 6.15 -16.36
CA GLY A 173 12.72 5.25 -16.84
C GLY A 173 12.19 3.82 -17.02
N ASP A 174 13.06 2.84 -16.77
CA ASP A 174 12.67 1.43 -16.71
C ASP A 174 11.82 1.18 -15.48
N PHE A 175 10.70 0.49 -15.67
CA PHE A 175 9.81 0.14 -14.58
C PHE A 175 9.04 -1.14 -14.86
N PHE A 176 8.56 -1.72 -13.77
CA PHE A 176 7.60 -2.81 -13.69
C PHE A 176 6.47 -2.38 -12.77
N ARG A 177 5.22 -2.61 -13.19
CA ARG A 177 4.01 -2.29 -12.43
C ARG A 177 2.99 -3.41 -12.58
N LEU A 178 2.56 -3.97 -11.45
CA LEU A 178 1.43 -4.89 -11.35
C LEU A 178 0.29 -4.21 -10.61
N LEU A 179 -0.86 -4.12 -11.26
CA LEU A 179 -2.04 -3.37 -10.82
C LEU A 179 -3.28 -4.27 -10.87
N ILE A 180 -4.16 -4.13 -9.88
CA ILE A 180 -5.55 -4.60 -9.98
C ILE A 180 -6.38 -3.41 -10.44
N THR A 181 -7.08 -3.53 -11.55
CA THR A 181 -7.91 -2.45 -12.10
C THR A 181 -9.21 -2.27 -11.32
N SER A 182 -9.94 -1.17 -11.57
CA SER A 182 -11.24 -0.91 -10.95
C SER A 182 -12.29 -1.98 -11.28
N ASP A 183 -12.22 -2.64 -12.43
CA ASP A 183 -13.06 -3.78 -12.79
C ASP A 183 -12.50 -5.13 -12.29
N ARG A 184 -11.52 -5.08 -11.38
CA ARG A 184 -10.89 -6.24 -10.72
C ARG A 184 -10.12 -7.14 -11.67
N ALA A 185 -9.70 -6.65 -12.83
CA ALA A 185 -8.78 -7.38 -13.69
C ALA A 185 -7.33 -7.15 -13.23
N VAL A 186 -6.43 -8.05 -13.60
CA VAL A 186 -4.99 -7.91 -13.32
C VAL A 186 -4.32 -7.28 -14.53
N GLN A 187 -3.55 -6.23 -14.32
CA GLN A 187 -2.79 -5.54 -15.36
C GLN A 187 -1.31 -5.49 -15.02
N VAL A 188 -0.46 -5.92 -15.95
CA VAL A 188 0.98 -5.69 -15.89
C VAL A 188 1.37 -4.63 -16.91
N MET A 189 2.21 -3.69 -16.48
CA MET A 189 2.90 -2.76 -17.37
C MET A 189 4.40 -2.76 -17.08
N MET A 190 5.18 -2.65 -18.14
CA MET A 190 6.62 -2.57 -18.02
C MET A 190 7.22 -1.72 -19.14
N ASN A 191 8.29 -1.01 -18.84
CA ASN A 191 9.12 -0.31 -19.81
C ASN A 191 10.54 -0.86 -19.70
N LEU A 192 11.07 -1.37 -20.82
CA LEU A 192 12.42 -1.96 -20.93
C LEU A 192 13.42 -0.97 -21.57
N GLY A 193 13.13 0.32 -21.54
CA GLY A 193 13.94 1.36 -22.17
C GLY A 193 13.71 1.55 -23.68
N SER A 194 13.14 0.55 -24.37
CA SER A 194 12.77 0.62 -25.80
C SER A 194 11.27 0.74 -26.08
N GLY A 195 10.46 0.86 -25.02
CA GLY A 195 9.04 1.15 -25.11
C GLY A 195 8.18 0.37 -24.11
N LEU A 196 6.90 0.73 -24.08
CA LEU A 196 5.94 0.28 -23.08
C LEU A 196 5.23 -1.00 -23.49
N VAL A 197 5.16 -1.95 -22.58
CA VAL A 197 4.23 -3.09 -22.61
C VAL A 197 3.10 -2.83 -21.62
N SER A 198 1.88 -3.19 -22.03
CA SER A 198 0.72 -3.26 -21.15
C SER A 198 -0.12 -4.49 -21.51
N LEU A 199 -0.44 -5.31 -20.52
CA LEU A 199 -1.30 -6.49 -20.64
C LEU A 199 -2.31 -6.47 -19.51
N THR A 200 -3.59 -6.67 -19.83
CA THR A 200 -4.66 -6.87 -18.84
C THR A 200 -5.31 -8.22 -19.06
N HIS A 201 -5.28 -9.09 -18.04
CA HIS A 201 -5.91 -10.40 -18.10
C HIS A 201 -7.44 -10.25 -18.05
N PRO A 202 -8.22 -10.96 -18.88
CA PRO A 202 -9.69 -10.82 -18.91
C PRO A 202 -10.40 -11.38 -17.67
N THR A 203 -9.74 -12.27 -16.92
CA THR A 203 -10.28 -12.81 -15.65
C THR A 203 -10.40 -11.73 -14.60
N GLN A 204 -11.62 -11.51 -14.13
CA GLN A 204 -11.90 -10.65 -12.99
C GLN A 204 -11.68 -11.41 -11.67
N LEU A 205 -10.97 -10.77 -10.74
CA LEU A 205 -10.74 -11.29 -9.41
C LEU A 205 -12.04 -11.28 -8.59
N ILE A 206 -12.23 -12.36 -7.83
CA ILE A 206 -13.37 -12.50 -6.93
C ILE A 206 -12.92 -12.06 -5.53
N PRO A 207 -13.55 -11.03 -4.93
CA PRO A 207 -13.21 -10.61 -3.57
C PRO A 207 -13.34 -11.75 -2.56
N ASN A 208 -12.49 -11.72 -1.54
CA ASN A 208 -12.38 -12.70 -0.47
C ASN A 208 -12.03 -14.13 -0.92
N ARG A 209 -11.57 -14.30 -2.17
CA ARG A 209 -11.06 -15.57 -2.69
C ARG A 209 -9.58 -15.45 -3.04
N TRP A 210 -8.80 -16.44 -2.63
CA TRP A 210 -7.41 -16.57 -3.05
C TRP A 210 -7.33 -16.71 -4.57
N THR A 211 -6.41 -15.96 -5.17
CA THR A 211 -6.10 -15.95 -6.59
C THR A 211 -4.60 -15.94 -6.78
N ARG A 212 -4.11 -16.88 -7.59
CA ARG A 212 -2.73 -16.93 -8.06
C ARG A 212 -2.57 -16.03 -9.29
N VAL A 213 -1.57 -15.15 -9.26
CA VAL A 213 -1.21 -14.26 -10.36
C VAL A 213 0.24 -14.54 -10.73
N GLU A 214 0.49 -14.84 -12.00
CA GLU A 214 1.83 -15.11 -12.50
C GLU A 214 2.18 -14.14 -13.61
N VAL A 215 3.38 -13.56 -13.52
CA VAL A 215 3.98 -12.71 -14.55
C VAL A 215 5.33 -13.29 -14.93
N MET A 216 5.48 -13.60 -16.21
CA MET A 216 6.75 -14.07 -16.76
C MET A 216 7.23 -13.09 -17.83
N PHE A 217 8.48 -12.66 -17.72
CA PHE A 217 9.21 -11.96 -18.78
C PHE A 217 10.38 -12.82 -19.21
N ALA A 218 10.51 -13.00 -20.53
CA ALA A 218 11.53 -13.83 -21.16
C ALA A 218 11.54 -15.25 -20.58
N GLU A 219 10.55 -16.07 -20.97
CA GLU A 219 10.53 -17.48 -20.61
C GLU A 219 11.91 -18.12 -20.88
N ASN A 220 12.43 -18.81 -19.87
CA ASN A 220 13.76 -19.40 -19.94
C ASN A 220 13.71 -20.65 -20.85
N TYR A 221 13.73 -20.45 -22.18
CA TYR A 221 13.66 -21.52 -23.18
C TYR A 221 14.81 -22.53 -23.08
N ALA A 222 15.92 -22.14 -22.42
CA ALA A 222 17.00 -23.04 -22.09
C ALA A 222 16.50 -24.22 -21.22
N LEU A 223 15.63 -24.00 -20.23
CA LEU A 223 15.14 -25.10 -19.37
C LEU A 223 14.06 -25.95 -20.05
N ALA A 224 13.19 -25.35 -20.88
CA ALA A 224 12.15 -26.10 -21.59
C ALA A 224 12.70 -27.02 -22.70
N SER A 225 13.86 -26.66 -23.28
CA SER A 225 14.52 -27.45 -24.33
C SER A 225 15.53 -28.46 -23.81
N LEU A 226 15.89 -28.42 -22.53
CA LEU A 226 17.02 -29.21 -22.02
C LEU A 226 16.77 -30.72 -21.97
N TRP A 227 15.53 -31.24 -21.97
CA TRP A 227 15.34 -32.70 -21.76
C TRP A 227 14.44 -33.47 -22.74
N LYS A 228 13.87 -32.91 -23.82
CA LYS A 228 12.88 -33.70 -24.59
C LYS A 228 12.97 -33.84 -26.10
N THR A 229 13.73 -33.03 -26.86
CA THR A 229 13.96 -33.39 -28.27
C THR A 229 15.25 -32.78 -28.78
N GLN A 230 16.00 -33.57 -29.54
CA GLN A 230 17.18 -33.20 -30.31
C GLN A 230 16.78 -32.31 -31.51
N LYS A 231 16.04 -31.23 -31.24
CA LYS A 231 15.56 -30.27 -32.23
C LYS A 231 16.64 -29.21 -32.44
N PRO A 232 16.89 -28.75 -33.68
CA PRO A 232 17.85 -27.68 -33.93
C PRO A 232 17.52 -26.46 -33.05
N LEU A 233 18.56 -25.80 -32.53
CA LEU A 233 18.40 -24.54 -31.82
C LEU A 233 17.59 -23.58 -32.71
N PRO A 234 16.57 -22.88 -32.17
CA PRO A 234 15.82 -21.88 -32.92
C PRO A 234 16.76 -20.82 -33.48
N ALA A 235 16.41 -20.22 -34.62
CA ALA A 235 17.22 -19.16 -35.23
C ALA A 235 17.39 -17.98 -34.26
N ASP A 236 18.51 -17.25 -34.32
CA ASP A 236 18.82 -16.14 -33.40
C ASP A 236 17.68 -15.11 -33.29
N ASN A 237 16.98 -14.84 -34.40
CA ASN A 237 15.81 -13.96 -34.43
C ASN A 237 14.60 -14.51 -33.67
N GLU A 238 14.40 -15.83 -33.65
CA GLU A 238 13.35 -16.44 -32.83
C GLU A 238 13.72 -16.34 -31.34
N ILE A 239 14.99 -16.51 -30.99
CA ILE A 239 15.49 -16.40 -29.61
C ILE A 239 15.30 -14.97 -29.08
N SER A 240 15.64 -13.94 -29.85
CA SER A 240 15.46 -12.54 -29.45
C SER A 240 14.00 -12.12 -29.35
N LEU A 241 13.11 -12.71 -30.17
CA LEU A 241 11.66 -12.53 -30.03
C LEU A 241 11.17 -13.16 -28.71
N LYS A 242 11.65 -14.35 -28.36
CA LYS A 242 11.24 -15.06 -27.13
C LYS A 242 11.69 -14.34 -25.86
N ARG A 243 12.86 -13.68 -25.89
CA ARG A 243 13.38 -12.88 -24.76
C ARG A 243 12.60 -11.60 -24.49
N ARG A 244 11.75 -11.16 -25.41
CA ARG A 244 10.91 -9.96 -25.25
C ARG A 244 9.45 -10.30 -24.95
N GLN A 245 9.13 -11.59 -24.80
CA GLN A 245 7.78 -12.03 -24.51
C GLN A 245 7.43 -11.78 -23.05
N VAL A 246 6.25 -11.20 -22.82
CA VAL A 246 5.63 -11.03 -21.51
C VAL A 246 4.40 -11.90 -21.47
N THR A 247 4.27 -12.72 -20.44
CA THR A 247 3.12 -13.58 -20.18
C THR A 247 2.46 -13.17 -18.86
N LEU A 248 1.13 -13.11 -18.84
CA LEU A 248 0.32 -12.89 -17.65
C LEU A 248 -0.71 -14.01 -17.53
N SER A 249 -0.76 -14.65 -16.36
CA SER A 249 -1.70 -15.72 -16.02
C SER A 249 -2.44 -15.38 -14.73
N VAL A 250 -3.71 -15.80 -14.63
CA VAL A 250 -4.54 -15.65 -13.43
C VAL A 250 -5.23 -16.98 -13.13
N ASN A 251 -4.87 -17.60 -12.00
CA ASN A 251 -5.22 -18.98 -11.64
C ASN A 251 -4.88 -19.94 -12.80
N ASP A 252 -5.76 -20.90 -13.07
CA ASP A 252 -5.60 -21.88 -14.15
C ASP A 252 -6.27 -21.41 -15.46
N ALA A 253 -6.53 -20.10 -15.61
CA ALA A 253 -7.09 -19.53 -16.85
C ALA A 253 -6.02 -19.48 -17.96
N THR A 254 -6.48 -19.38 -19.22
CA THR A 254 -5.58 -19.32 -20.38
C THR A 254 -4.62 -18.12 -20.29
N PRO A 255 -3.30 -18.33 -20.26
CA PRO A 255 -2.33 -17.23 -20.23
C PRO A 255 -2.45 -16.32 -21.45
N ILE A 256 -2.22 -15.03 -21.24
CA ILE A 256 -2.11 -14.05 -22.33
C ILE A 256 -0.67 -13.59 -22.49
N THR A 257 -0.25 -13.33 -23.73
CA THR A 257 1.13 -12.92 -24.02
C THR A 257 1.20 -11.72 -24.95
N THR A 258 2.20 -10.87 -24.78
CA THR A 258 2.58 -9.84 -25.76
C THR A 258 4.10 -9.74 -25.89
N MET A 259 4.55 -8.90 -26.82
CA MET A 259 5.97 -8.64 -27.04
C MET A 259 6.31 -7.20 -26.68
N ALA A 260 7.44 -7.04 -26.00
CA ALA A 260 8.00 -5.72 -25.75
C ALA A 260 8.48 -5.06 -27.04
N PRO A 261 8.11 -3.78 -27.28
CA PRO A 261 8.54 -3.05 -28.47
C PRO A 261 10.03 -2.69 -28.40
N GLY A 262 10.65 -2.59 -29.58
CA GLY A 262 12.07 -2.28 -29.75
C GLY A 262 13.00 -3.44 -29.37
N ASP A 263 14.30 -3.17 -29.31
CA ASP A 263 15.34 -4.21 -29.26
C ASP A 263 15.88 -4.48 -27.85
N SER A 264 15.37 -3.79 -26.81
CA SER A 264 15.81 -4.04 -25.44
C SER A 264 15.25 -5.35 -24.91
N GLU A 265 16.15 -6.22 -24.44
CA GLU A 265 15.83 -7.53 -23.86
C GLU A 265 15.93 -7.56 -22.32
N GLN A 266 16.29 -6.44 -21.69
CA GLN A 266 16.64 -6.37 -20.28
C GLN A 266 15.77 -5.37 -19.53
N LEU A 267 15.36 -5.76 -18.31
CA LEU A 267 14.71 -4.88 -17.36
C LEU A 267 15.76 -4.39 -16.34
N ASN A 268 16.12 -3.11 -16.43
CA ASN A 268 17.22 -2.54 -15.65
C ASN A 268 16.71 -1.81 -14.40
N VAL A 269 16.06 -2.53 -13.48
CA VAL A 269 15.46 -1.90 -12.29
C VAL A 269 16.23 -2.23 -11.02
N TYR A 270 17.03 -1.27 -10.54
CA TYR A 270 18.02 -1.48 -9.48
C TYR A 270 17.61 -0.99 -8.09
N LYS A 271 16.51 -0.25 -7.95
CA LYS A 271 16.19 0.51 -6.72
C LYS A 271 15.29 -0.22 -5.70
N GLY A 272 14.79 -1.42 -6.02
CA GLY A 272 14.01 -2.26 -5.10
C GLY A 272 12.56 -2.48 -5.55
N LEU A 273 11.94 -3.52 -4.99
CA LEU A 273 10.55 -3.91 -5.25
C LEU A 273 9.64 -3.42 -4.11
N PHE A 274 8.62 -2.66 -4.48
CA PHE A 274 7.58 -2.12 -3.60
C PHE A 274 6.32 -2.98 -3.73
N ILE A 275 5.74 -3.42 -2.61
CA ILE A 275 4.52 -4.23 -2.60
C ILE A 275 3.41 -3.46 -1.88
N GLY A 276 2.22 -3.46 -2.46
CA GLY A 276 1.04 -2.79 -1.91
C GLY A 276 1.09 -1.27 -1.94
N GLY A 277 2.08 -0.66 -2.61
CA GLY A 277 2.23 0.78 -2.70
C GLY A 277 3.50 1.19 -3.45
N MET A 278 3.84 2.48 -3.34
CA MET A 278 5.02 3.10 -3.96
C MET A 278 5.58 4.22 -3.07
N PRO A 279 6.84 4.65 -3.27
CA PRO A 279 7.40 5.79 -2.53
C PRO A 279 6.54 7.05 -2.66
N PRO A 280 6.55 7.95 -1.67
CA PRO A 280 5.73 9.17 -1.66
C PRO A 280 5.91 10.07 -2.89
N ASP A 281 7.06 9.98 -3.56
CA ASP A 281 7.45 10.86 -4.67
C ASP A 281 6.92 10.42 -6.05
N ALA A 282 6.22 9.28 -6.12
CA ALA A 282 5.69 8.78 -7.38
C ALA A 282 4.15 8.67 -7.31
N GLN A 283 3.48 8.98 -8.42
CA GLN A 283 2.02 9.22 -8.57
C GLN A 283 1.10 8.52 -7.57
N HIS A 284 0.11 9.24 -7.05
CA HIS A 284 -0.85 8.82 -6.03
C HIS A 284 -1.76 7.66 -6.51
N LEU A 285 -1.24 6.43 -6.50
CA LEU A 285 -2.03 5.21 -6.67
C LEU A 285 -2.38 4.67 -5.29
N ASP A 286 -3.64 4.27 -5.13
CA ASP A 286 -4.06 3.58 -3.92
C ASP A 286 -3.32 2.24 -3.82
N GLY A 287 -2.81 1.97 -2.62
CA GLY A 287 -2.15 0.70 -2.33
C GLY A 287 -3.10 -0.49 -2.36
N PHE A 288 -2.56 -1.69 -2.57
CA PHE A 288 -3.31 -2.92 -2.44
C PHE A 288 -3.90 -3.07 -1.04
N ARG A 289 -5.17 -3.44 -0.98
CA ARG A 289 -5.89 -3.73 0.25
C ARG A 289 -6.49 -5.13 0.16
N GLY A 290 -5.88 -6.04 0.90
CA GLY A 290 -6.22 -7.45 0.91
C GLY A 290 -5.11 -8.25 1.57
N CYS A 291 -5.05 -9.54 1.25
CA CYS A 291 -4.04 -10.45 1.77
C CYS A 291 -3.10 -10.88 0.65
N ILE A 292 -1.84 -11.09 1.02
CA ILE A 292 -0.84 -11.74 0.18
C ILE A 292 -0.27 -12.90 1.00
N GLU A 293 -0.43 -14.13 0.50
CA GLU A 293 0.08 -15.35 1.14
C GLU A 293 1.56 -15.55 0.84
N SER A 294 1.93 -15.49 -0.45
CA SER A 294 3.31 -15.64 -0.89
C SER A 294 3.60 -14.75 -2.09
N ILE A 295 4.88 -14.36 -2.22
CA ILE A 295 5.43 -13.73 -3.42
C ILE A 295 6.69 -14.52 -3.79
N GLU A 296 6.70 -15.11 -4.96
CA GLU A 296 7.85 -15.84 -5.49
C GLU A 296 8.44 -15.06 -6.65
N ILE A 297 9.76 -14.87 -6.66
CA ILE A 297 10.50 -14.17 -7.72
C ILE A 297 11.74 -14.98 -8.06
N GLY A 298 11.71 -15.69 -9.18
CA GLY A 298 12.76 -16.62 -9.57
C GLY A 298 12.92 -17.74 -8.54
N SER A 299 14.06 -17.78 -7.85
CA SER A 299 14.33 -18.75 -6.78
C SER A 299 14.06 -18.21 -5.37
N VAL A 300 13.61 -16.95 -5.26
CA VAL A 300 13.33 -16.31 -3.98
C VAL A 300 11.86 -16.45 -3.65
N VAL A 301 11.56 -17.04 -2.49
CA VAL A 301 10.21 -17.12 -1.94
C VAL A 301 10.12 -16.14 -0.77
N LEU A 302 9.13 -15.26 -0.82
CA LEU A 302 8.72 -14.38 0.27
C LEU A 302 7.41 -14.94 0.82
N ASP A 303 7.52 -15.74 1.87
CA ASP A 303 6.42 -16.39 2.58
C ASP A 303 5.69 -15.44 3.55
N HIS A 304 6.14 -14.19 3.65
CA HIS A 304 5.48 -13.17 4.45
C HIS A 304 5.70 -11.75 3.88
N PRO A 305 4.65 -10.91 3.74
CA PRO A 305 4.78 -9.54 3.23
C PRO A 305 5.66 -8.59 4.07
N LYS A 306 5.94 -8.91 5.34
CA LYS A 306 6.91 -8.18 6.19
C LYS A 306 8.34 -8.29 5.67
N LEU A 307 8.59 -9.26 4.79
CA LEU A 307 9.87 -9.43 4.13
C LEU A 307 10.03 -8.48 2.94
N ALA A 308 9.09 -7.55 2.63
CA ALA A 308 9.08 -6.51 1.56
C ALA A 308 10.01 -5.28 1.80
N THR A 309 10.58 -4.65 0.74
CA THR A 309 11.45 -3.44 0.86
C THR A 309 10.67 -2.31 1.50
N SER A 310 9.39 -2.26 1.16
CA SER A 310 8.33 -1.58 1.88
C SER A 310 7.02 -2.29 1.55
N ALA A 311 6.26 -2.64 2.57
CA ALA A 311 4.87 -3.06 2.44
C ALA A 311 4.01 -1.93 2.98
N ILE A 312 3.19 -1.31 2.14
CA ILE A 312 2.19 -0.32 2.56
C ILE A 312 0.82 -0.98 2.37
N ASN A 313 -0.08 -0.85 3.35
CA ASN A 313 -1.46 -1.36 3.30
C ASN A 313 -1.66 -2.89 3.23
N ILE A 314 -0.64 -3.69 3.52
CA ILE A 314 -0.76 -5.16 3.55
C ILE A 314 -1.16 -5.61 4.97
N GLN A 315 -2.35 -6.20 5.10
CA GLN A 315 -2.81 -6.75 6.38
C GLN A 315 -2.16 -8.12 6.64
N ASP A 316 -1.76 -8.37 7.90
CA ASP A 316 -1.53 -9.74 8.38
C ASP A 316 -2.88 -10.45 8.31
N CYS A 317 -2.99 -11.39 7.38
CA CYS A 317 -4.20 -12.17 7.24
C CYS A 317 -4.02 -13.54 7.87
N ASP A 318 -4.98 -13.93 8.70
CA ASP A 318 -5.07 -15.30 9.19
C ASP A 318 -5.15 -16.24 7.97
N LEU A 319 -4.22 -17.21 7.93
CA LEU A 319 -4.16 -18.31 6.94
C LEU A 319 -5.37 -19.23 7.08
#